data_AF-A0A4S2EK85-F1
#
_entry.id   AF-A0A4S2EK85-F1
#
_cell.length_a   1.000
_cell.length_b   1.000
_cell.length_c   1.000
_cell.angle_alpha   90.00
_cell.angle_beta   90.00
_cell.angle_gamma   90.00
#
_symmetry.space_group_name_H-M   'P 1'
#
loop_
_entity.id
_entity.type
_entity.pdbx_description
1 polymer ?
#
loop_
_entity_poly.entity_id
_entity_poly.type
_entity_poly.pdbx_seq_one_letter_code
_entity_poly.pdbx_strand_id
1 'polypeptide(L)'
;MRIGILTQPLRDNYGGVLQNWALQRILKDMGHEPITIDIQPHPEIWRFVFSTIKSSVLFFIPSRKRSFWKWSYHPNPLFSDFVKKQITKTHICKHYSMDLVKEYALEALVVGSDQTWRAKYNRGRLFDMFLRFARDFTGKKIAYAASFGVDNWEYSKKQTAICTSLLQQFNAISVRETSGVTLCKEYLRLNAIAVLDPTLLIEREVYENLCVNIPLNKEKFLVAYVLDHR
;
A
#
# COMPACT_ATOMS: atom_id res chain seq x y z
N MET A 1 3.60 -8.01 -20.38
CA MET A 1 4.71 -7.36 -19.65
C MET A 1 4.82 -7.94 -18.26
N ARG A 2 6.02 -7.98 -17.70
CA ARG A 2 6.25 -8.15 -16.26
C ARG A 2 6.10 -6.82 -15.53
N ILE A 3 5.18 -6.76 -14.56
CA ILE A 3 4.77 -5.51 -13.93
C ILE A 3 5.08 -5.55 -12.44
N GLY A 4 5.96 -4.68 -11.97
CA GLY A 4 6.21 -4.47 -10.55
C GLY A 4 5.15 -3.61 -9.91
N ILE A 5 4.44 -4.13 -8.91
CA ILE A 5 3.46 -3.37 -8.14
C ILE A 5 4.09 -2.88 -6.84
N LEU A 6 3.98 -1.58 -6.59
CA LEU A 6 4.30 -0.96 -5.31
C LEU A 6 3.00 -0.65 -4.57
N THR A 7 2.89 -1.09 -3.33
CA THR A 7 1.76 -0.78 -2.46
C THR A 7 2.20 -0.76 -1.00
N GLN A 8 1.28 -0.52 -0.08
CA GLN A 8 1.55 -0.70 1.34
C GLN A 8 1.90 -2.17 1.65
N PRO A 9 2.72 -2.44 2.66
CA PRO A 9 3.07 -3.80 3.03
C PRO A 9 1.83 -4.66 3.31
N LEU A 10 1.77 -5.83 2.67
CA LEU A 10 0.64 -6.77 2.71
C LEU A 10 0.63 -7.59 4.02
N ARG A 11 0.45 -6.88 5.15
CA ARG A 11 0.17 -7.39 6.50
C ARG A 11 -1.33 -7.46 6.75
N ASP A 12 -1.80 -7.62 7.98
CA ASP A 12 -3.21 -7.83 8.41
C ASP A 12 -4.21 -6.68 8.09
N ASN A 13 -4.14 -6.10 6.90
CA ASN A 13 -5.09 -5.15 6.34
C ASN A 13 -5.82 -5.82 5.18
N TYR A 14 -7.07 -6.23 5.44
CA TYR A 14 -7.95 -6.85 4.45
C TYR A 14 -8.13 -5.98 3.19
N GLY A 15 -8.29 -4.66 3.37
CA GLY A 15 -8.47 -3.73 2.25
C GLY A 15 -7.25 -3.69 1.35
N GLY A 16 -6.05 -3.50 1.92
CA GLY A 16 -4.81 -3.42 1.15
C GLY A 16 -4.48 -4.71 0.39
N VAL A 17 -4.74 -5.88 1.02
CA VAL A 17 -4.55 -7.18 0.36
C VAL A 17 -5.56 -7.42 -0.75
N LEU A 18 -6.84 -7.15 -0.51
CA LEU A 18 -7.87 -7.33 -1.54
C LEU A 18 -7.65 -6.39 -2.71
N GLN A 19 -7.27 -5.14 -2.45
CA GLN A 19 -6.92 -4.13 -3.46
C GLN A 19 -5.72 -4.57 -4.31
N ASN A 20 -4.66 -5.12 -3.69
CA ASN A 20 -3.51 -5.63 -4.43
C ASN A 20 -3.86 -6.88 -5.25
N TRP A 21 -4.60 -7.82 -4.66
CA TRP A 21 -5.08 -9.00 -5.37
C TRP A 21 -5.94 -8.64 -6.58
N ALA A 22 -6.89 -7.72 -6.42
CA ALA A 22 -7.76 -7.26 -7.50
C ALA A 22 -6.96 -6.61 -8.63
N LEU A 23 -5.97 -5.78 -8.29
CA LEU A 23 -5.07 -5.19 -9.28
C LEU A 23 -4.25 -6.27 -10.02
N GLN A 24 -3.72 -7.28 -9.30
CA GLN A 24 -3.04 -8.39 -9.97
C GLN A 24 -3.99 -9.18 -10.88
N ARG A 25 -5.23 -9.40 -10.45
CA ARG A 25 -6.22 -10.14 -11.24
C ARG A 25 -6.51 -9.41 -12.56
N ILE A 26 -6.80 -8.11 -12.50
CA ILE A 26 -7.05 -7.29 -13.70
C ILE A 26 -5.84 -7.31 -14.63
N LEU A 27 -4.63 -7.12 -14.11
CA LEU A 27 -3.42 -7.15 -14.93
C LEU A 27 -3.17 -8.53 -15.56
N LYS A 28 -3.48 -9.62 -14.85
CA LYS A 28 -3.43 -10.98 -15.40
C LYS A 28 -4.46 -11.18 -16.51
N ASP A 29 -5.68 -10.71 -16.31
CA ASP A 29 -6.76 -10.76 -17.32
C ASP A 29 -6.41 -9.93 -18.58
N MET A 30 -5.61 -8.87 -18.42
CA MET A 30 -5.01 -8.09 -19.51
C MET A 30 -3.80 -8.77 -20.19
N GLY A 31 -3.44 -10.00 -19.80
CA GLY A 31 -2.30 -10.74 -20.37
C GLY A 31 -0.94 -10.26 -19.86
N HIS A 32 -0.85 -9.77 -18.63
CA HIS A 32 0.40 -9.35 -17.99
C HIS A 32 0.79 -10.26 -16.83
N GLU A 33 2.05 -10.15 -16.40
CA GLU A 33 2.64 -10.89 -15.28
C GLU A 33 2.90 -9.92 -14.11
N PRO A 34 1.91 -9.63 -13.26
CA PRO A 34 2.08 -8.73 -12.14
C PRO A 34 2.79 -9.40 -10.97
N ILE A 35 3.73 -8.67 -10.36
CA ILE A 35 4.52 -9.11 -9.21
C ILE A 35 4.54 -7.95 -8.21
N THR A 36 4.02 -8.17 -7.01
CA THR A 36 4.08 -7.16 -5.94
C THR A 36 5.44 -7.18 -5.26
N ILE A 37 6.08 -6.01 -5.15
CA ILE A 37 7.35 -5.87 -4.45
C ILE A 37 7.11 -5.97 -2.94
N ASP A 38 7.64 -7.03 -2.31
CA ASP A 38 7.43 -7.31 -0.88
C ASP A 38 8.41 -6.53 -0.02
N ILE A 39 8.08 -5.28 0.28
CA ILE A 39 8.92 -4.40 1.08
C ILE A 39 8.75 -4.71 2.58
N GLN A 40 9.87 -4.97 3.26
CA GLN A 40 9.88 -5.10 4.71
C GLN A 40 9.44 -3.77 5.33
N PRO A 41 8.47 -3.74 6.24
CA PRO A 41 8.00 -2.49 6.83
C PRO A 41 9.11 -1.81 7.60
N HIS A 42 9.23 -0.49 7.43
CA HIS A 42 10.28 0.27 8.09
C HIS A 42 10.00 0.27 9.60
N PRO A 43 10.86 -0.34 10.43
CA PRO A 43 10.66 -0.28 11.87
C PRO A 43 10.92 1.17 12.31
N GLU A 44 9.93 1.81 12.93
CA GLU A 44 10.16 3.08 13.60
C GLU A 44 10.80 2.81 14.96
N ILE A 45 12.09 2.45 14.94
CA ILE A 45 12.89 2.12 16.14
C ILE A 45 12.75 3.22 17.20
N TRP A 46 12.71 4.49 16.79
CA TRP A 46 12.49 5.62 17.69
C TRP A 46 11.13 5.60 18.39
N ARG A 47 10.04 5.20 17.71
CA ARG A 47 8.74 5.04 18.37
C ARG A 47 8.79 3.96 19.45
N PHE A 48 9.50 2.86 19.17
CA PHE A 48 9.71 1.81 20.17
C PHE A 48 10.55 2.31 21.36
N VAL A 49 11.63 3.05 21.09
CA VAL A 49 12.47 3.67 22.13
C VAL A 49 11.66 4.67 22.96
N PHE A 50 10.96 5.61 22.33
CA PHE A 50 10.13 6.59 23.04
C PHE A 50 8.96 5.95 23.79
N SER A 51 8.34 4.90 23.25
CA SER A 51 7.31 4.14 23.96
C SER A 51 7.89 3.44 25.18
N THR A 52 9.10 2.86 25.07
CA THR A 52 9.78 2.22 26.19
C THR A 52 10.16 3.23 27.26
N ILE A 53 10.76 4.37 26.88
CA ILE A 53 11.07 5.48 27.80
C ILE A 53 9.79 5.96 28.50
N LYS A 54 8.71 6.21 27.74
CA LYS A 54 7.43 6.63 28.30
C LYS A 54 6.87 5.59 29.27
N SER A 55 6.92 4.31 28.93
CA SER A 55 6.50 3.23 29.83
C SER A 55 7.36 3.18 31.09
N SER A 56 8.68 3.37 30.99
CA SER A 56 9.58 3.45 32.14
C SER A 56 9.29 4.65 33.05
N VAL A 57 8.99 5.82 32.48
CA VAL A 57 8.58 7.01 33.26
C VAL A 57 7.24 6.76 33.96
N LEU A 58 6.26 6.19 33.24
CA LEU A 58 4.92 5.92 33.77
C LEU A 58 4.90 4.74 34.75
N PHE A 59 5.92 3.87 34.77
CA PHE A 59 6.05 2.76 35.70
C PHE A 59 6.02 3.22 37.17
N PHE A 60 6.57 4.41 37.43
CA PHE A 60 6.61 5.03 38.76
C PHE A 60 5.29 5.72 39.17
N ILE A 61 4.28 5.77 38.30
CA ILE A 61 2.97 6.36 38.57
C ILE A 61 1.93 5.23 38.68
N PRO A 62 1.50 4.82 39.88
CA PRO A 62 0.64 3.64 40.08
C PRO A 62 -0.65 3.65 39.26
N SER A 63 -1.27 4.83 39.09
CA SER A 63 -2.50 5.04 38.32
C SER A 63 -2.31 5.09 36.80
N ARG A 64 -1.07 5.06 36.31
CA ARG A 64 -0.74 5.15 34.87
C ARG A 64 0.20 4.04 34.40
N LYS A 65 0.37 2.98 35.20
CA LYS A 65 1.17 1.81 34.82
C LYS A 65 0.66 1.25 33.49
N ARG A 66 1.57 1.14 32.53
CA ARG A 66 1.29 0.60 31.19
C ARG A 66 2.15 -0.65 31.01
N SER A 67 1.57 -1.70 30.43
CA SER A 67 2.36 -2.88 30.03
C SER A 67 3.41 -2.49 28.99
N PHE A 68 4.59 -3.11 29.08
CA PHE A 68 5.59 -3.00 28.02
C PHE A 68 4.99 -3.54 26.72
N TRP A 69 5.01 -2.69 25.68
CA TRP A 69 4.65 -3.13 24.35
C TRP A 69 5.76 -4.05 23.82
N LYS A 70 5.55 -5.37 23.85
CA LYS A 70 6.40 -6.29 23.11
C LYS A 70 6.15 -6.05 21.62
N TRP A 71 7.20 -5.70 20.88
CA TRP A 71 7.14 -5.69 19.43
C TRP A 71 7.15 -7.14 18.94
N SER A 72 5.98 -7.77 18.92
CA SER A 72 5.79 -9.09 18.32
C SER A 72 4.66 -9.01 17.31
N TYR A 73 5.03 -8.90 16.04
CA TYR A 73 4.08 -9.01 14.95
C TYR A 73 3.87 -10.50 14.67
N HIS A 74 2.69 -11.01 15.01
CA HIS A 74 2.24 -12.35 14.64
C HIS A 74 1.17 -12.18 13.55
N PRO A 75 1.50 -12.44 12.28
CA PRO A 75 0.51 -12.35 11.21
C PRO A 75 -0.61 -13.36 11.47
N ASN A 76 -1.84 -13.00 11.12
CA ASN A 76 -2.93 -13.96 11.13
C ASN A 76 -2.63 -15.07 10.11
N PRO A 77 -2.60 -16.36 10.51
CA PRO A 77 -2.24 -17.44 9.60
C PRO A 77 -3.16 -17.54 8.38
N LEU A 78 -4.47 -17.29 8.55
CA LEU A 78 -5.43 -17.26 7.44
C LEU A 78 -5.10 -16.17 6.43
N PHE A 79 -4.66 -15.03 6.93
CA PHE A 79 -4.27 -13.89 6.12
C PHE A 79 -2.99 -14.17 5.34
N SER A 80 -1.98 -14.70 6.03
CA SER A 80 -0.71 -15.12 5.41
C SER A 80 -0.94 -16.17 4.32
N ASP A 81 -1.82 -17.14 4.57
CA ASP A 81 -2.17 -18.17 3.60
C ASP A 81 -2.84 -17.61 2.34
N PHE A 82 -3.77 -16.65 2.51
CA PHE A 82 -4.40 -15.98 1.37
C PHE A 82 -3.34 -15.26 0.52
N VAL A 83 -2.50 -14.41 1.15
CA VAL A 83 -1.46 -13.67 0.44
C VAL A 83 -0.52 -14.62 -0.30
N LYS A 84 -0.08 -15.71 0.35
CA LYS A 84 0.81 -16.70 -0.28
C LYS A 84 0.19 -17.40 -1.48
N LYS A 85 -1.11 -17.71 -1.42
CA LYS A 85 -1.82 -18.44 -2.49
C LYS A 85 -2.25 -17.54 -3.63
N GLN A 86 -2.64 -16.31 -3.34
CA GLN A 86 -3.37 -15.46 -4.29
C GLN A 86 -2.53 -14.31 -4.85
N ILE A 87 -1.42 -13.95 -4.20
CA ILE A 87 -0.60 -12.79 -4.58
C ILE A 87 0.81 -13.23 -4.94
N THR A 88 1.22 -12.95 -6.18
CA THR A 88 2.59 -13.17 -6.62
C THR A 88 3.47 -12.03 -6.10
N LYS A 89 4.57 -12.36 -5.40
CA LYS A 89 5.46 -11.38 -4.78
C LYS A 89 6.92 -11.65 -5.10
N THR A 90 7.74 -10.61 -4.96
CA THR A 90 9.21 -10.78 -4.90
C THR A 90 9.60 -11.46 -3.58
N HIS A 91 10.89 -11.80 -3.45
CA HIS A 91 11.49 -12.02 -2.15
C HIS A 91 11.36 -10.75 -1.29
N ILE A 92 11.38 -10.92 0.04
CA ILE A 92 11.29 -9.79 0.99
C ILE A 92 12.52 -8.90 0.82
N CYS A 93 12.31 -7.62 0.55
CA CYS A 93 13.38 -6.65 0.35
C CYS A 93 13.32 -5.51 1.38
N LYS A 94 14.46 -4.89 1.71
CA LYS A 94 14.52 -3.77 2.68
C LYS A 94 14.28 -2.41 2.03
N HIS A 95 14.68 -2.29 0.76
CA HIS A 95 14.65 -1.07 -0.02
C HIS A 95 14.23 -1.38 -1.45
N TYR A 96 13.53 -0.44 -2.07
CA TYR A 96 13.31 -0.46 -3.51
C TYR A 96 14.62 -0.11 -4.24
N SER A 97 14.96 -0.87 -5.28
CA SER A 97 16.19 -0.65 -6.05
C SER A 97 16.01 -1.04 -7.51
N MET A 98 16.87 -0.51 -8.39
CA MET A 98 16.94 -0.94 -9.78
C MET A 98 17.45 -2.38 -9.93
N ASP A 99 18.18 -2.90 -8.96
CA ASP A 99 18.64 -4.29 -8.99
C ASP A 99 17.45 -5.24 -8.89
N LEU A 100 16.47 -4.94 -8.03
CA LEU A 100 15.22 -5.70 -7.95
C LEU A 100 14.44 -5.64 -9.27
N VAL A 101 14.41 -4.46 -9.91
CA VAL A 101 13.77 -4.28 -11.22
C VAL A 101 14.42 -5.18 -12.29
N LYS A 102 15.76 -5.26 -12.29
CA LYS A 102 16.53 -6.10 -13.21
C LYS A 102 16.38 -7.59 -12.91
N GLU A 103 16.48 -7.99 -11.64
CA GLU A 103 16.37 -9.37 -11.18
C GLU A 103 15.05 -10.02 -11.62
N TYR A 104 13.95 -9.28 -11.49
CA TYR A 104 12.63 -9.76 -11.90
C TYR A 104 12.27 -9.43 -13.36
N ALA A 105 13.19 -8.81 -14.10
CA ALA A 105 13.01 -8.37 -15.49
C ALA A 105 11.71 -7.55 -15.67
N LEU A 106 11.49 -6.58 -14.78
CA LEU A 106 10.27 -5.77 -14.80
C LEU A 106 10.31 -4.77 -15.97
N GLU A 107 9.23 -4.75 -16.75
CA GLU A 107 9.06 -3.89 -17.93
C GLU A 107 8.14 -2.69 -17.62
N ALA A 108 7.38 -2.76 -16.53
CA ALA A 108 6.60 -1.66 -16.00
C ALA A 108 6.59 -1.64 -14.48
N LEU A 109 6.38 -0.46 -13.90
CA LEU A 109 6.18 -0.21 -12.48
C LEU A 109 4.83 0.50 -12.28
N VAL A 110 4.00 -0.08 -11.42
CA VAL A 110 2.69 0.45 -11.06
C VAL A 110 2.65 0.74 -9.57
N VAL A 111 2.37 2.00 -9.21
CA VAL A 111 1.99 2.37 -7.84
C VAL A 111 0.50 2.08 -7.68
N GLY A 112 0.16 1.16 -6.77
CA GLY A 112 -1.19 0.66 -6.55
C GLY A 112 -2.10 1.61 -5.74
N SER A 113 -3.36 1.20 -5.59
CA SER A 113 -4.47 2.05 -5.16
C SER A 113 -4.60 2.31 -3.65
N ASP A 114 -3.89 1.55 -2.81
CA ASP A 114 -3.86 1.81 -1.37
C ASP A 114 -3.36 3.24 -1.06
N GLN A 115 -3.25 3.61 0.22
CA GLN A 115 -2.76 4.90 0.71
C GLN A 115 -1.24 5.09 0.47
N THR A 116 -0.78 4.77 -0.73
CA THR A 116 0.58 4.86 -1.26
C THR A 116 1.08 6.30 -1.29
N TRP A 117 0.19 7.29 -1.43
CA TRP A 117 0.56 8.71 -1.40
C TRP A 117 0.24 9.39 -0.06
N ARG A 118 -0.14 8.63 0.98
CA ARG A 118 -0.29 9.19 2.33
C ARG A 118 1.06 9.36 2.99
N ALA A 119 1.45 10.59 3.29
CA ALA A 119 2.76 10.89 3.88
C ALA A 119 2.95 10.24 5.26
N LYS A 120 1.88 10.20 6.08
CA LYS A 120 1.91 9.57 7.40
C LYS A 120 2.17 8.06 7.36
N TYR A 121 1.76 7.38 6.30
CA TYR A 121 1.95 5.93 6.15
C TYR A 121 3.31 5.60 5.53
N ASN A 122 3.86 6.52 4.73
CA ASN A 122 5.11 6.32 3.99
C ASN A 122 6.27 7.13 4.60
N ARG A 123 6.37 7.22 5.92
CA ARG A 123 7.49 7.92 6.58
C ARG A 123 8.82 7.27 6.21
N GLY A 124 9.75 8.08 5.74
CA GLY A 124 11.07 7.61 5.24
C GLY A 124 11.04 6.96 3.86
N ARG A 125 9.86 6.68 3.28
CA ARG A 125 9.69 6.01 1.98
C ARG A 125 8.76 6.72 1.01
N LEU A 126 8.25 7.90 1.36
CA LEU A 126 7.29 8.65 0.54
C LEU A 126 7.76 8.75 -0.90
N PHE A 127 9.01 9.17 -1.12
CA PHE A 127 9.55 9.34 -2.47
C PHE A 127 9.69 8.04 -3.25
N ASP A 128 9.78 6.89 -2.59
CA ASP A 128 9.83 5.60 -3.26
C ASP A 128 8.45 5.21 -3.82
N MET A 129 7.36 5.69 -3.20
CA MET A 129 5.99 5.62 -3.76
C MET A 129 5.78 6.58 -4.95
N PHE A 130 6.76 7.44 -5.23
CA PHE A 130 6.89 8.22 -6.47
C PHE A 130 8.04 7.70 -7.34
N LEU A 131 8.42 6.43 -7.16
CA LEU A 131 9.41 5.71 -7.96
C LEU A 131 10.80 6.38 -8.01
N ARG A 132 11.21 7.07 -6.93
CA ARG A 132 12.53 7.74 -6.84
C ARG A 132 13.70 6.81 -7.15
N PHE A 133 13.64 5.55 -6.75
CA PHE A 133 14.70 4.57 -7.00
C PHE A 133 14.84 4.19 -8.48
N ALA A 134 13.82 4.45 -9.29
CA ALA A 134 13.72 4.03 -10.68
C ALA A 134 13.96 5.18 -11.67
N ARG A 135 14.82 6.16 -11.35
CA ARG A 135 15.06 7.32 -12.24
C ARG A 135 15.51 6.90 -13.63
N ASP A 136 16.45 5.96 -13.71
CA ASP A 136 17.02 5.46 -14.97
C ASP A 136 16.19 4.33 -15.60
N PHE A 137 15.02 4.03 -15.05
CA PHE A 137 14.12 3.02 -15.60
C PHE A 137 13.42 3.55 -16.87
N THR A 138 13.59 2.81 -17.96
CA THR A 138 13.05 3.13 -19.29
C THR A 138 11.68 2.52 -19.57
N GLY A 139 11.23 1.59 -18.72
CA GLY A 139 9.90 0.98 -18.82
C GLY A 139 8.77 1.92 -18.38
N LYS A 140 7.54 1.41 -18.38
CA LYS A 140 6.36 2.24 -18.05
C LYS A 140 6.28 2.51 -16.55
N LYS A 141 6.05 3.77 -16.17
CA LYS A 141 5.82 4.21 -14.79
C LYS A 141 4.39 4.71 -14.67
N ILE A 142 3.56 4.05 -13.88
CA ILE A 142 2.13 4.35 -13.77
C ILE A 142 1.75 4.47 -12.29
N ALA A 143 0.93 5.46 -11.95
CA ALA A 143 0.19 5.47 -10.70
C ALA A 143 -1.25 5.13 -11.04
N TYR A 144 -1.75 4.00 -10.52
CA TYR A 144 -3.12 3.57 -10.73
C TYR A 144 -3.93 3.72 -9.45
N ALA A 145 -4.92 4.61 -9.50
CA ALA A 145 -5.84 4.88 -8.41
C ALA A 145 -5.11 5.18 -7.09
N ALA A 146 -3.93 5.81 -7.15
CA ALA A 146 -3.12 6.09 -5.97
C ALA A 146 -3.90 6.98 -5.01
N SER A 147 -3.80 6.72 -3.71
CA SER A 147 -4.62 7.39 -2.70
C SER A 147 -3.79 8.20 -1.73
N PHE A 148 -4.24 9.43 -1.47
CA PHE A 148 -3.76 10.27 -0.37
C PHE A 148 -4.36 9.85 0.97
N GLY A 149 -5.54 9.24 0.97
CA GLY A 149 -6.23 8.79 2.18
C GLY A 149 -6.71 9.90 3.11
N VAL A 150 -6.65 11.14 2.63
CA VAL A 150 -7.06 12.38 3.29
C VAL A 150 -7.43 13.40 2.20
N ASP A 151 -8.20 14.41 2.57
CA ASP A 151 -8.61 15.52 1.70
C ASP A 151 -7.77 16.79 1.91
N ASN A 152 -6.87 16.79 2.90
CA ASN A 152 -5.96 17.90 3.19
C ASN A 152 -4.51 17.59 2.76
N TRP A 153 -3.75 18.62 2.39
CA TRP A 153 -2.35 18.44 1.99
C TRP A 153 -1.42 18.22 3.19
N GLU A 154 -0.76 17.07 3.25
CA GLU A 154 0.14 16.69 4.35
C GLU A 154 1.62 16.94 4.04
N TYR A 155 1.99 17.30 2.80
CA TYR A 155 3.39 17.35 2.40
C TYR A 155 4.01 18.71 2.74
N SER A 156 5.23 18.69 3.27
CA SER A 156 6.05 19.89 3.37
C SER A 156 6.36 20.47 1.98
N LYS A 157 6.79 21.74 1.92
CA LYS A 157 7.24 22.38 0.67
C LYS A 157 8.32 21.56 -0.05
N LYS A 158 9.28 21.02 0.71
CA LYS A 158 10.36 20.17 0.18
C LYS A 158 9.83 18.85 -0.38
N GLN A 159 8.93 18.17 0.34
CA GLN A 159 8.32 16.93 -0.16
C GLN A 159 7.51 17.18 -1.42
N THR A 160 6.71 18.25 -1.44
CA THR A 160 5.91 18.67 -2.60
C THR A 160 6.80 18.85 -3.84
N ALA A 161 7.86 19.65 -3.74
CA ALA A 161 8.77 19.89 -4.86
C ALA A 161 9.42 18.60 -5.40
N ILE A 162 9.86 17.71 -4.50
CA ILE A 162 10.47 16.43 -4.90
C ILE A 162 9.45 15.52 -5.57
N CYS A 163 8.26 15.35 -4.99
CA CYS A 163 7.22 14.50 -5.56
C CYS A 163 6.76 15.03 -6.93
N THR A 164 6.57 16.34 -7.08
CA THR A 164 6.25 16.97 -8.37
C THR A 164 7.29 16.64 -9.44
N SER A 165 8.58 16.77 -9.11
CA SER A 165 9.66 16.44 -10.07
C SER A 165 9.68 14.97 -10.46
N LEU A 166 9.42 14.06 -9.52
CA LEU A 166 9.38 12.62 -9.80
C LEU A 166 8.18 12.23 -10.70
N LEU A 167 7.03 12.87 -10.50
CA LEU A 167 5.82 12.61 -11.29
C LEU A 167 5.96 12.96 -12.77
N GLN A 168 6.90 13.84 -13.14
CA GLN A 168 7.19 14.14 -14.55
C GLN A 168 7.69 12.90 -15.33
N GLN A 169 8.17 11.87 -14.64
CA GLN A 169 8.62 10.62 -15.26
C GLN A 169 7.50 9.58 -15.40
N PHE A 170 6.29 9.85 -14.89
CA PHE A 170 5.17 8.93 -15.00
C PHE A 170 4.52 9.05 -16.38
N ASN A 171 4.18 7.90 -16.96
CA ASN A 171 3.44 7.83 -18.22
C ASN A 171 1.94 8.05 -18.02
N ALA A 172 1.40 7.68 -16.86
CA ALA A 172 0.00 7.89 -16.52
C ALA A 172 -0.17 8.02 -15.01
N ILE A 173 -1.10 8.88 -14.60
CA ILE A 173 -1.42 9.14 -13.20
C ILE A 173 -2.94 9.17 -13.04
N SER A 174 -3.45 8.26 -12.22
CA SER A 174 -4.82 8.30 -11.72
C SER A 174 -4.84 8.18 -10.20
N VAL A 175 -5.87 8.75 -9.60
CA VAL A 175 -6.10 8.77 -8.15
C VAL A 175 -7.48 8.19 -7.84
N ARG A 176 -7.65 7.61 -6.66
CA ARG A 176 -8.92 6.96 -6.28
C ARG A 176 -9.98 7.96 -5.84
N GLU A 177 -9.58 9.00 -5.11
CA GLU A 177 -10.51 9.98 -4.55
C GLU A 177 -10.60 11.25 -5.41
N THR A 178 -11.80 11.82 -5.52
CA THR A 178 -12.01 13.13 -6.16
C THR A 178 -11.26 14.25 -5.45
N SER A 179 -11.14 14.18 -4.12
CA SER A 179 -10.27 15.08 -3.34
C SER A 179 -8.80 14.95 -3.76
N GLY A 180 -8.34 13.74 -4.09
CA GLY A 180 -7.00 13.50 -4.63
C GLY A 180 -6.75 14.22 -5.95
N VAL A 181 -7.75 14.36 -6.82
CA VAL A 181 -7.65 15.14 -8.06
C VAL A 181 -7.39 16.62 -7.73
N THR A 182 -8.14 17.17 -6.78
CA THR A 182 -7.93 18.55 -6.31
C THR A 182 -6.53 18.75 -5.74
N LEU A 183 -6.07 17.83 -4.88
CA LEU A 183 -4.72 17.89 -4.31
C LEU A 183 -3.62 17.83 -5.38
N CYS A 184 -3.77 16.95 -6.39
CA CYS A 184 -2.85 16.89 -7.52
C CYS A 184 -2.80 18.20 -8.31
N LYS A 185 -3.97 18.81 -8.57
CA LYS A 185 -4.06 20.06 -9.33
C LYS A 185 -3.43 21.23 -8.57
N GLU A 186 -3.76 21.39 -7.30
CA GLU A 186 -3.34 22.54 -6.49
C GLU A 186 -1.85 22.48 -6.10
N TYR A 187 -1.39 21.32 -5.63
CA TYR A 187 -0.06 21.22 -5.01
C TYR A 187 0.99 20.61 -5.93
N LEU A 188 0.58 19.64 -6.76
CA LEU A 188 1.50 18.95 -7.66
C LEU A 188 1.49 19.54 -9.08
N ARG A 189 0.57 20.46 -9.38
CA ARG A 189 0.39 21.10 -10.70
C ARG A 189 0.19 20.08 -11.83
N LEU A 190 -0.56 19.02 -11.53
CA LEU A 190 -0.82 17.89 -12.44
C LEU A 190 -2.32 17.63 -12.55
N ASN A 191 -2.78 17.31 -13.76
CA ASN A 191 -4.16 16.90 -14.00
C ASN A 191 -4.25 15.37 -13.88
N ALA A 192 -4.51 14.88 -12.67
CA ALA A 192 -4.82 13.48 -12.44
C ALA A 192 -6.30 13.20 -12.77
N ILE A 193 -6.61 11.96 -13.15
CA ILE A 193 -7.99 11.50 -13.32
C ILE A 193 -8.42 10.68 -12.10
N ALA A 194 -9.67 10.87 -11.67
CA ALA A 194 -10.29 9.99 -10.68
C ALA A 194 -10.70 8.69 -11.38
N VAL A 195 -10.33 7.55 -10.79
CA VAL A 195 -10.73 6.22 -11.26
C VAL A 195 -11.19 5.36 -10.08
N LEU A 196 -11.89 4.26 -10.39
CA LEU A 196 -12.29 3.31 -9.36
C LEU A 196 -11.09 2.58 -8.76
N ASP A 197 -11.21 2.23 -7.48
CA ASP A 197 -10.34 1.25 -6.83
C ASP A 197 -10.42 -0.08 -7.61
N PRO A 198 -9.31 -0.83 -7.77
CA PRO A 198 -9.34 -2.09 -8.51
C PRO A 198 -10.31 -3.12 -7.91
N THR A 199 -10.64 -3.05 -6.62
CA THR A 199 -11.68 -3.91 -6.04
C THR A 199 -13.06 -3.71 -6.65
N LEU A 200 -13.35 -2.51 -7.19
CA LEU A 200 -14.63 -2.19 -7.81
C LEU A 200 -14.66 -2.45 -9.33
N LEU A 201 -13.53 -2.86 -9.90
CA LEU A 201 -13.42 -3.23 -11.32
C LEU A 201 -13.58 -4.73 -11.55
N ILE A 202 -13.43 -5.52 -10.49
CA ILE A 202 -13.62 -6.95 -10.52
C ILE A 202 -15.12 -7.26 -10.46
N GLU A 203 -15.57 -8.11 -11.40
CA GLU A 203 -16.94 -8.58 -11.44
C GLU A 203 -17.28 -9.46 -10.24
N ARG A 204 -18.56 -9.46 -9.87
CA ARG A 204 -19.07 -10.19 -8.69
C ARG A 204 -18.72 -11.67 -8.75
N GLU A 205 -18.85 -12.28 -9.93
CA GLU A 205 -18.67 -13.70 -10.19
C GLU A 205 -17.23 -14.13 -9.89
N VAL A 206 -16.25 -13.24 -10.09
CA VAL A 206 -14.84 -13.51 -9.75
C VAL A 206 -14.67 -13.62 -8.23
N TYR A 207 -15.37 -12.79 -7.46
CA TYR A 207 -15.37 -12.90 -5.99
C TYR A 207 -16.09 -14.15 -5.50
N GLU A 208 -17.22 -14.51 -6.12
CA GLU A 208 -17.94 -15.74 -5.79
C GLU A 208 -17.04 -16.97 -6.01
N ASN A 209 -16.32 -16.99 -7.14
CA ASN A 209 -15.36 -18.05 -7.46
C ASN A 209 -14.18 -18.09 -6.48
N LEU A 210 -13.67 -16.93 -6.04
CA LEU A 210 -12.61 -16.86 -5.02
C LEU A 210 -13.06 -17.49 -3.69
N CYS A 211 -14.36 -17.39 -3.39
CA CYS A 211 -14.97 -17.84 -2.15
C CYS A 211 -15.58 -19.25 -2.24
N VAL A 212 -15.45 -19.96 -3.36
CA VAL A 212 -16.14 -21.25 -3.61
C VAL A 212 -15.88 -22.31 -2.55
N ASN A 213 -14.68 -22.31 -1.94
CA ASN A 213 -14.27 -23.26 -0.91
C ASN A 213 -14.49 -22.75 0.52
N ILE A 214 -15.11 -21.57 0.69
CA ILE A 214 -15.42 -21.02 2.01
C ILE A 214 -16.72 -21.64 2.51
N PRO A 215 -16.72 -22.29 3.69
CA PRO A 215 -17.93 -22.89 4.24
C PRO A 215 -19.03 -21.84 4.45
N LEU A 216 -20.23 -22.14 3.95
CA LEU A 216 -21.41 -21.32 4.20
C LEU A 216 -21.85 -21.47 5.65
N ASN A 217 -21.87 -20.37 6.40
CA ASN A 217 -22.50 -20.34 7.70
C ASN A 217 -24.02 -20.25 7.55
N LYS A 218 -24.74 -21.29 7.97
CA LYS A 218 -26.21 -21.38 7.90
C LYS A 218 -26.91 -20.76 9.10
N GLU A 219 -26.17 -20.42 10.16
CA GLU A 219 -26.73 -19.77 11.34
C GLU A 219 -26.94 -18.29 11.07
N LYS A 220 -27.86 -17.66 11.82
CA LYS A 220 -28.02 -16.21 11.78
C LYS A 220 -26.84 -15.58 12.50
N PHE A 221 -26.06 -14.76 11.80
CA PHE A 221 -24.96 -14.00 12.38
C PHE A 221 -25.08 -12.51 12.03
N LEU A 222 -24.45 -11.68 12.86
CA LEU A 222 -24.19 -10.28 12.57
C LEU A 222 -22.71 -10.13 12.25
N VAL A 223 -22.37 -9.63 11.06
CA VAL A 223 -21.00 -9.22 10.74
C VAL A 223 -20.84 -7.76 11.14
N ALA A 224 -19.88 -7.49 12.01
CA ALA A 224 -19.43 -6.15 12.31
C ALA A 224 -18.04 -5.93 11.71
N TYR A 225 -17.93 -5.03 10.74
CA TYR A 225 -16.66 -4.56 10.21
C TYR A 225 -16.43 -3.12 10.68
N VAL A 226 -15.55 -2.96 11.68
CA VAL A 226 -15.31 -1.69 12.35
C VAL A 226 -13.98 -1.13 11.85
N LEU A 227 -14.04 -0.02 11.10
CA LEU A 227 -12.88 0.61 10.47
C LEU A 227 -12.10 1.54 11.41
N ASP A 228 -12.76 2.09 12.44
CA ASP A 228 -12.16 3.02 13.39
C ASP A 228 -12.61 2.71 14.82
N HIS A 229 -11.65 2.60 15.75
CA HIS A 229 -11.94 2.76 17.17
C HIS A 229 -11.88 4.27 17.46
N ARG A 230 -13.01 4.85 17.86
CA ARG A 230 -13.00 6.17 18.51
C ARG A 230 -12.18 6.12 19.81
#